data_AF-A0A059FL48-F1
#
_entry.id   AF-A0A059FL48-F1
#
_cell.length_a   1.000
_cell.length_b   1.000
_cell.length_c   1.000
_cell.angle_alpha   90.00
_cell.angle_beta   90.00
_cell.angle_gamma   90.00
#
_symmetry.space_group_name_H-M   'P 1'
#
loop_
_entity.id
_entity.type
_entity.pdbx_description
1 polymer ?
#
loop_
_entity_poly.entity_id
_entity_poly.type
_entity_poly.pdbx_seq_one_letter_code
_entity_poly.pdbx_strand_id
1 'polypeptide(L)'
;MADERLLQAIQQLEELGVDFESSQDDTEVRTLCDLTPDCREGGESSLILNRRQGTFHCPNCGSEGSFAELVRLKEDVRRQRIQEMQPLPLHAEVIEESDAPVPAVRPQVQDAEFTPAPRKVRRNLAKHEAKVKTLGEADKLEERFPHLKPKEKKPFNGEKFIISLLALVFLTAGLAAAALSGFANYQAFSSSVADPLQSGIWGWTGVIAAVISFGGFTFFYWHTANHRMKEGWRALIFALAGMGTSIIGTERFIAANNTAAAEEVVRADANRSVLESQIADWRRQLEGIPPETRSVEGLEAYLSEVERVGRTEQKPYRDAQNELGLAKRRDELQAKIEAANAELLGSGEGNILTEAQTRTNLPSWFFALMLEAFSSQGTSIGLVALLILYGRRKQA
;
A
#
# COMPACT_ATOMS: atom_id res chain seq x y z
N MET A 1 18.93 -19.10 -26.50
CA MET A 1 18.27 -20.35 -26.07
C MET A 1 18.78 -20.89 -24.73
N ALA A 2 20.08 -21.17 -24.51
CA ALA A 2 20.55 -21.66 -23.19
C ALA A 2 20.50 -20.56 -22.11
N ASP A 3 20.97 -19.35 -22.43
CA ASP A 3 20.95 -18.20 -21.51
C ASP A 3 19.53 -17.74 -21.15
N GLU A 4 18.58 -17.82 -22.10
CA GLU A 4 17.18 -17.47 -21.83
C GLU A 4 16.52 -18.42 -20.81
N ARG A 5 16.83 -19.72 -20.89
CA ARG A 5 16.33 -20.71 -19.92
C ARG A 5 16.94 -20.52 -18.54
N LEU A 6 18.22 -20.13 -18.49
CA LEU A 6 18.90 -19.82 -17.24
C LEU A 6 18.31 -18.58 -16.57
N LEU A 7 18.09 -17.50 -17.34
CA LEU A 7 17.46 -16.27 -16.85
C LEU A 7 16.03 -16.53 -16.35
N GLN A 8 15.26 -17.34 -17.07
CA GLN A 8 13.91 -17.71 -16.64
C GLN A 8 13.91 -18.53 -15.34
N ALA A 9 14.88 -19.43 -15.16
CA ALA A 9 15.03 -20.20 -13.92
C ALA A 9 15.44 -19.31 -12.73
N ILE A 10 16.29 -18.31 -12.95
CA ILE A 10 16.68 -17.33 -11.92
C ILE A 10 15.46 -16.52 -11.47
N GLN A 11 14.67 -16.01 -12.43
CA GLN A 11 13.45 -15.25 -12.13
C GLN A 11 12.43 -16.08 -11.33
N GLN A 12 12.27 -17.37 -11.66
CA GLN A 12 11.41 -18.28 -10.91
C GLN A 12 11.92 -18.55 -9.49
N LEU A 13 13.24 -18.62 -9.30
CA LEU A 13 13.83 -18.79 -7.97
C LEU A 13 13.65 -17.53 -7.11
N GLU A 14 13.72 -16.33 -7.71
CA GLU A 14 13.39 -15.06 -7.03
C GLU A 14 11.93 -15.03 -6.56
N GLU A 15 10.99 -15.47 -7.41
CA GLU A 15 9.57 -15.61 -7.02
C GLU A 15 9.35 -16.62 -5.89
N LEU A 16 10.22 -17.63 -5.80
CA LEU A 16 10.24 -18.63 -4.73
C LEU A 16 11.06 -18.20 -3.50
N GLY A 17 11.44 -16.92 -3.44
CA GLY A 17 12.06 -16.28 -2.28
C GLY A 17 13.57 -16.48 -2.15
N VAL A 18 14.26 -16.78 -3.26
CA VAL A 18 15.73 -16.81 -3.30
C VAL A 18 16.26 -15.42 -3.63
N ASP A 19 17.00 -14.82 -2.70
CA ASP A 19 17.57 -13.48 -2.87
C ASP A 19 18.97 -13.55 -3.49
N PHE A 20 19.06 -13.21 -4.78
CA PHE A 20 20.32 -13.14 -5.53
C PHE A 20 21.07 -11.81 -5.35
N GLU A 21 20.45 -10.78 -4.77
CA GLU A 21 21.04 -9.43 -4.60
C GLU A 21 21.86 -9.31 -3.31
N SER A 22 21.73 -10.26 -2.40
CA SER A 22 22.41 -10.27 -1.09
C SER A 22 23.90 -10.63 -1.13
N SER A 23 24.43 -11.13 -2.26
CA SER A 23 25.83 -11.54 -2.38
C SER A 23 26.68 -10.50 -3.12
N GLN A 24 27.82 -10.11 -2.55
CA GLN A 24 28.80 -9.23 -3.19
C GLN A 24 29.62 -9.95 -4.28
N ASP A 25 29.58 -11.27 -4.32
CA ASP A 25 30.30 -12.08 -5.31
C ASP A 25 29.40 -12.42 -6.50
N ASP A 26 29.76 -11.93 -7.69
CA ASP A 26 29.01 -12.13 -8.95
C ASP A 26 28.89 -13.61 -9.42
N THR A 27 29.54 -14.53 -8.73
CA THR A 27 29.67 -15.94 -9.16
C THR A 27 28.96 -16.92 -8.24
N GLU A 28 28.93 -16.66 -6.93
CA GLU A 28 28.34 -17.54 -5.93
C GLU A 28 27.44 -16.73 -4.99
N VAL A 29 26.19 -17.17 -4.86
CA VAL A 29 25.22 -16.57 -3.94
C VAL A 29 24.93 -17.56 -2.83
N ARG A 30 24.99 -17.10 -1.57
CA ARG A 30 24.68 -17.92 -0.39
C ARG A 30 23.37 -17.45 0.21
N THR A 31 22.37 -18.33 0.24
CA THR A 31 21.03 -18.04 0.76
C THR A 31 20.60 -19.09 1.78
N LEU A 32 19.50 -18.81 2.49
CA LEU A 32 18.89 -19.75 3.42
C LEU A 32 18.25 -20.92 2.65
N CYS A 33 18.51 -22.14 3.10
CA CYS A 33 17.89 -23.34 2.53
C CYS A 33 16.57 -23.65 3.25
N ASP A 34 15.47 -23.75 2.51
CA ASP A 34 14.14 -24.07 3.04
C ASP A 34 13.62 -25.46 2.61
N LEU A 35 14.48 -26.27 2.00
CA LEU A 35 14.13 -27.58 1.41
C LEU A 35 13.71 -28.60 2.48
N THR A 36 14.39 -28.64 3.62
CA THR A 36 14.11 -29.54 4.74
C THR A 36 13.81 -28.74 6.01
N PRO A 37 13.01 -29.29 6.96
CA PRO A 37 12.76 -28.63 8.24
C PRO A 37 14.05 -28.35 9.01
N ASP A 38 15.00 -29.28 9.00
CA ASP A 38 16.31 -29.14 9.67
C ASP A 38 17.12 -27.95 9.11
N CYS A 39 17.05 -27.70 7.80
CA CYS A 39 17.70 -26.54 7.18
C CYS A 39 17.05 -25.21 7.58
N ARG A 40 15.74 -25.19 7.84
CA ARG A 40 15.04 -23.98 8.27
C ARG A 40 15.33 -23.62 9.71
N GLU A 41 15.39 -24.62 10.59
CA GLU A 41 15.65 -24.42 12.01
C GLU A 41 17.10 -24.04 12.28
N GLY A 42 18.03 -24.49 11.42
CA GLY A 42 19.46 -24.14 11.52
C GLY A 42 19.76 -22.66 11.26
N GLY A 43 18.93 -21.94 10.49
CA GLY A 43 19.11 -20.50 10.25
C GLY A 43 20.41 -20.09 9.52
N GLU A 44 21.19 -21.05 9.05
CA GLU A 44 22.47 -20.81 8.35
C GLU A 44 22.26 -20.74 6.83
N SER A 45 22.97 -19.80 6.17
CA SER A 45 23.00 -19.62 4.71
C SER A 45 23.72 -20.78 4.01
N SER A 46 23.08 -21.94 4.03
CA SER A 46 23.59 -23.22 3.55
C SER A 46 23.35 -23.46 2.07
N LEU A 47 22.45 -22.72 1.41
CA LEU A 47 22.20 -22.89 -0.02
C LEU A 47 23.21 -22.07 -0.85
N ILE A 48 24.11 -22.75 -1.54
CA ILE A 48 25.11 -22.14 -2.43
C ILE A 48 24.63 -22.25 -3.88
N LEU A 49 24.57 -21.12 -4.58
CA LEU A 49 24.03 -21.00 -5.93
C LEU A 49 25.11 -20.47 -6.87
N ASN A 50 25.45 -21.22 -7.92
CA ASN A 50 26.41 -20.78 -8.94
C ASN A 50 25.66 -20.20 -10.14
N ARG A 51 25.70 -18.87 -10.27
CA ARG A 51 24.93 -18.15 -11.30
C ARG A 51 25.43 -18.42 -12.72
N ARG A 52 26.73 -18.68 -12.90
CA ARG A 52 27.33 -18.94 -14.22
C ARG A 52 27.04 -20.35 -14.73
N GLN A 53 27.01 -21.32 -13.83
CA GLN A 53 26.79 -22.72 -14.17
C GLN A 53 25.31 -23.12 -14.09
N GLY A 54 24.47 -22.33 -13.41
CA GLY A 54 23.06 -22.64 -13.21
C GLY A 54 22.84 -23.83 -12.28
N THR A 55 23.75 -24.00 -11.31
CA THR A 55 23.77 -25.14 -10.39
C THR A 55 23.64 -24.68 -8.94
N PHE A 56 23.13 -25.56 -8.09
CA PHE A 56 23.02 -25.34 -6.65
C PHE A 56 23.62 -26.50 -5.88
N HIS A 57 24.10 -26.21 -4.67
CA HIS A 57 24.56 -27.21 -3.73
C HIS A 57 24.20 -26.74 -2.31
N CYS A 58 23.62 -27.64 -1.51
CA CYS A 58 23.39 -27.41 -0.10
C CYS A 58 24.11 -28.49 0.72
N PRO A 59 25.11 -28.12 1.55
CA PRO A 59 25.87 -29.08 2.34
C PRO A 59 25.06 -29.63 3.52
N ASN A 60 23.99 -28.94 3.95
CA ASN A 60 23.21 -29.32 5.12
C ASN A 60 22.17 -30.40 4.80
N CYS A 61 21.50 -30.33 3.64
CA CYS A 61 20.58 -31.39 3.17
C CYS A 61 21.18 -32.31 2.10
N GLY A 62 22.41 -32.07 1.66
CA GLY A 62 23.10 -32.88 0.65
C GLY A 62 22.49 -32.80 -0.75
N SER A 63 21.59 -31.86 -1.00
CA SER A 63 20.95 -31.69 -2.31
C SER A 63 21.82 -30.85 -3.24
N GLU A 64 22.07 -31.37 -4.43
CA GLU A 64 22.78 -30.67 -5.51
C GLU A 64 22.09 -30.92 -6.85
N GLY A 65 22.23 -29.99 -7.79
CA GLY A 65 21.62 -30.11 -9.10
C GLY A 65 21.59 -28.80 -9.88
N SER A 66 20.72 -28.74 -10.88
CA SER A 66 20.48 -27.54 -11.70
C SER A 66 19.42 -26.62 -11.07
N PHE A 67 19.37 -25.35 -11.46
CA PHE A 67 18.32 -24.42 -11.02
C PHE A 67 16.90 -24.91 -11.34
N ALA A 68 16.71 -25.62 -12.46
CA ALA A 68 15.42 -26.22 -12.78
C ALA A 68 14.98 -27.29 -11.75
N GLU A 69 15.93 -28.07 -11.24
CA GLU A 69 15.67 -29.05 -10.18
C GLU A 69 15.41 -28.35 -8.84
N LEU A 70 16.12 -27.25 -8.55
CA LEU A 70 15.88 -26.45 -7.35
C LEU A 70 14.47 -25.84 -7.35
N VAL A 71 14.03 -25.28 -8.47
CA VAL A 71 12.66 -24.76 -8.65
C VAL A 71 11.66 -25.86 -8.35
N ARG A 72 11.84 -27.05 -8.93
CA ARG A 72 10.96 -28.20 -8.69
C ARG A 72 10.90 -28.59 -7.21
N LEU A 73 12.06 -28.69 -6.55
CA LEU A 73 12.14 -29.05 -5.14
C LEU A 73 11.45 -28.01 -4.24
N LYS A 74 11.64 -26.71 -4.49
CA LYS A 74 10.96 -25.64 -3.75
C LYS A 74 9.46 -25.63 -4.00
N GLU A 75 9.02 -25.89 -5.22
CA GLU A 75 7.59 -26.03 -5.54
C GLU A 75 6.95 -27.22 -4.83
N ASP A 76 7.62 -28.37 -4.79
CA ASP A 76 7.14 -29.56 -4.11
C ASP A 76 6.99 -29.31 -2.61
N VAL A 77 7.96 -28.64 -2.00
CA VAL A 77 7.92 -28.21 -0.60
C VAL A 77 6.77 -27.22 -0.35
N ARG A 78 6.56 -26.26 -1.27
CA ARG A 78 5.43 -25.32 -1.20
C ARG A 78 4.08 -26.05 -1.30
N ARG A 79 3.95 -27.04 -2.18
CA ARG A 79 2.74 -27.86 -2.33
C ARG A 79 2.47 -28.69 -1.07
N GLN A 80 3.48 -29.33 -0.50
CA GLN A 80 3.37 -30.06 0.76
C GLN A 80 2.88 -29.14 1.89
N ARG A 81 3.44 -27.93 2.01
CA ARG A 81 2.99 -26.94 3.00
C ARG A 81 1.52 -26.54 2.82
N ILE A 82 1.07 -26.38 1.58
CA ILE A 82 -0.34 -26.06 1.28
C ILE A 82 -1.25 -27.24 1.64
N GLN A 83 -0.81 -28.48 1.42
CA GLN A 83 -1.54 -29.68 1.80
C GLN A 83 -1.61 -29.87 3.32
N GLU A 84 -0.53 -29.58 4.05
CA GLU A 84 -0.50 -29.63 5.52
C GLU A 84 -1.39 -28.54 6.16
N MET A 85 -1.52 -27.38 5.51
CA MET A 85 -2.42 -26.31 5.96
C MET A 85 -3.87 -26.49 5.48
N GLN A 86 -4.17 -27.51 4.68
CA GLN A 86 -5.55 -27.83 4.32
C GLN A 86 -6.23 -28.49 5.53
N PRO A 87 -7.37 -27.95 6.01
CA PRO A 87 -8.12 -28.60 7.06
C PRO A 87 -8.55 -29.99 6.59
N LEU A 88 -8.38 -31.00 7.46
CA LEU A 88 -8.83 -32.36 7.19
C LEU A 88 -10.26 -32.30 6.62
N PRO A 89 -10.56 -33.00 5.50
CA PRO A 89 -11.91 -33.07 5.01
C PRO A 89 -12.76 -33.66 6.14
N LEU A 90 -13.80 -32.93 6.59
CA LEU A 90 -14.77 -33.46 7.54
C LEU A 90 -15.27 -34.78 6.97
N HIS A 91 -14.81 -35.89 7.53
CA HIS A 91 -15.48 -37.16 7.37
C HIS A 91 -16.84 -36.94 8.02
N ALA A 92 -17.86 -36.83 7.18
CA ALA A 92 -19.23 -36.96 7.63
C ALA A 92 -19.34 -38.35 8.25
N GLU A 93 -19.26 -38.41 9.57
CA GLU A 93 -19.75 -39.56 10.31
C GLU A 93 -21.23 -39.70 9.94
N VAL A 94 -21.50 -40.70 9.11
CA VAL A 94 -22.84 -41.24 8.94
C VAL A 94 -23.22 -41.76 10.31
N ILE A 95 -24.15 -41.08 10.98
CA ILE A 95 -24.80 -41.59 12.18
C ILE A 95 -25.59 -42.82 11.72
N GLU A 96 -25.06 -44.02 11.98
CA GLU A 96 -25.85 -45.24 11.87
C GLU A 96 -26.96 -45.17 12.94
N GLU A 97 -28.21 -45.14 12.48
CA GLU A 97 -29.37 -45.45 13.33
C GLU A 97 -29.22 -46.89 13.83
N SER A 98 -28.69 -47.02 15.04
CA SER A 98 -28.67 -48.29 15.77
C SER A 98 -29.93 -48.40 16.62
N ASP A 99 -30.82 -49.29 16.19
CA ASP A 99 -31.94 -49.83 16.94
C ASP A 99 -31.47 -50.49 18.26
N ALA A 100 -31.79 -49.91 19.43
CA ALA A 100 -32.05 -50.66 20.68
C ALA A 100 -32.52 -49.74 21.84
N PRO A 101 -33.33 -50.24 22.79
CA PRO A 101 -34.31 -49.45 23.53
C PRO A 101 -33.82 -48.98 24.91
N VAL A 102 -34.19 -47.76 25.30
CA VAL A 102 -34.01 -47.24 26.67
C VAL A 102 -35.19 -47.71 27.55
N PRO A 103 -34.94 -48.33 28.72
CA PRO A 103 -35.98 -48.97 29.54
C PRO A 103 -36.81 -47.97 30.35
N ALA A 104 -38.12 -48.24 30.41
CA ALA A 104 -39.09 -47.50 31.20
C ALA A 104 -39.03 -47.87 32.70
N VAL A 105 -38.89 -46.86 33.56
CA VAL A 105 -39.13 -46.99 35.00
C VAL A 105 -40.63 -46.82 35.27
N ARG A 106 -41.24 -47.85 35.88
CA ARG A 106 -42.67 -47.94 36.23
C ARG A 106 -43.01 -47.11 37.48
N PRO A 107 -44.20 -46.49 37.58
CA PRO A 107 -44.77 -46.04 38.85
C PRO A 107 -45.49 -47.20 39.59
N GLN A 108 -45.43 -47.17 40.92
CA GLN A 108 -46.07 -48.12 41.82
C GLN A 108 -47.60 -47.99 41.85
N VAL A 109 -48.26 -49.14 41.94
CA VAL A 109 -49.70 -49.32 42.18
C VAL A 109 -49.92 -49.43 43.69
N GLN A 110 -50.83 -48.63 44.25
CA GLN A 110 -51.49 -48.94 45.51
C GLN A 110 -53.00 -48.91 45.29
N ASP A 111 -53.63 -49.99 45.76
CA ASP A 111 -55.04 -50.31 45.59
C ASP A 111 -55.93 -49.37 46.41
N ALA A 112 -56.96 -48.81 45.77
CA ALA A 112 -58.08 -48.19 46.47
C ALA A 112 -59.39 -48.56 45.79
N GLU A 113 -60.25 -49.11 46.65
CA GLU A 113 -61.59 -49.67 46.56
C GLU A 113 -62.60 -48.96 45.62
N PHE A 114 -63.44 -49.79 44.99
CA PHE A 114 -64.44 -49.45 43.97
C PHE A 114 -65.77 -48.95 44.57
N THR A 115 -66.38 -47.91 43.99
CA THR A 115 -67.84 -47.66 44.04
C THR A 115 -68.31 -46.84 42.81
N PRO A 116 -69.58 -46.97 42.36
CA PRO A 116 -69.94 -46.86 40.93
C PRO A 116 -70.46 -45.48 40.43
N ALA A 117 -70.52 -45.36 39.10
CA ALA A 117 -70.78 -44.21 38.21
C ALA A 117 -72.07 -43.36 38.45
N PRO A 118 -72.21 -42.15 37.85
CA PRO A 118 -72.74 -42.07 36.47
C PRO A 118 -72.28 -40.89 35.57
N ARG A 119 -72.08 -41.20 34.28
CA ARG A 119 -72.68 -40.60 33.06
C ARG A 119 -72.63 -39.07 32.80
N LYS A 120 -72.22 -38.76 31.54
CA LYS A 120 -72.31 -37.49 30.74
C LYS A 120 -71.05 -36.62 30.92
N VAL A 121 -70.30 -36.21 29.88
CA VAL A 121 -70.70 -35.53 28.65
C VAL A 121 -69.67 -35.81 27.53
N ARG A 122 -70.17 -36.20 26.34
CA ARG A 122 -69.45 -36.15 25.07
C ARG A 122 -69.17 -34.69 24.69
N ARG A 123 -67.93 -34.36 24.32
CA ARG A 123 -67.67 -33.38 23.23
C ARG A 123 -66.27 -33.57 22.63
N ASN A 124 -66.28 -34.27 21.50
CA ASN A 124 -65.44 -34.14 20.30
C ASN A 124 -64.23 -33.19 20.39
N LEU A 125 -63.03 -33.76 20.54
CA LEU A 125 -61.80 -33.18 19.98
C LEU A 125 -61.79 -33.50 18.48
N ALA A 126 -62.19 -32.52 17.67
CA ALA A 126 -61.85 -32.48 16.25
C ALA A 126 -60.74 -31.44 16.07
N LYS A 127 -59.66 -31.88 15.43
CA LYS A 127 -58.72 -31.11 14.59
C LYS A 127 -58.68 -29.60 14.84
N HIS A 128 -57.60 -29.12 15.44
CA HIS A 128 -57.03 -27.85 15.01
C HIS A 128 -55.50 -27.93 15.00
N GLU A 129 -54.99 -27.93 13.78
CA GLU A 129 -53.61 -27.66 13.41
C GLU A 129 -53.13 -26.37 14.07
N ALA A 130 -51.90 -26.39 14.55
CA ALA A 130 -51.22 -25.25 15.13
C ALA A 130 -51.07 -24.14 14.07
N LYS A 131 -51.98 -23.17 14.12
CA LYS A 131 -51.91 -21.96 13.31
C LYS A 131 -50.86 -21.03 13.93
N VAL A 132 -49.78 -20.82 13.18
CA VAL A 132 -48.74 -19.80 13.42
C VAL A 132 -49.41 -18.47 13.79
N LYS A 133 -49.21 -18.03 15.05
CA LYS A 133 -49.63 -16.71 15.51
C LYS A 133 -48.65 -15.67 14.97
N THR A 134 -49.11 -14.94 13.97
CA THR A 134 -48.54 -13.72 13.45
C THR A 134 -48.48 -12.64 14.54
N LEU A 135 -47.57 -11.67 14.34
CA LEU A 135 -47.12 -10.56 15.20
C LEU A 135 -48.19 -9.65 15.87
N GLY A 136 -49.47 -9.99 15.94
CA GLY A 136 -50.53 -9.14 16.51
C GLY A 136 -50.76 -9.28 18.02
N GLU A 137 -50.07 -10.18 18.72
CA GLU A 137 -50.28 -10.42 20.15
C GLU A 137 -49.27 -9.71 21.06
N ALA A 138 -48.17 -9.20 20.49
CA ALA A 138 -47.22 -8.33 21.19
C ALA A 138 -47.86 -6.97 21.52
N ASP A 139 -48.63 -6.40 20.58
CA ASP A 139 -49.36 -5.13 20.80
C ASP A 139 -50.44 -5.24 21.90
N LYS A 140 -51.03 -6.43 22.09
CA LYS A 140 -52.03 -6.65 23.16
C LYS A 140 -51.42 -6.88 24.55
N LEU A 141 -50.14 -7.22 24.64
CA LEU A 141 -49.41 -7.27 25.90
C LEU A 141 -48.97 -5.88 26.37
N GLU A 142 -48.80 -4.94 25.44
CA GLU A 142 -48.48 -3.54 25.71
C GLU A 142 -49.63 -2.78 26.39
N GLU A 143 -50.89 -3.13 26.09
CA GLU A 143 -52.07 -2.60 26.79
C GLU A 143 -52.24 -3.14 28.22
N ARG A 144 -51.72 -4.35 28.52
CA ARG A 144 -51.99 -5.06 29.78
C ARG A 144 -51.02 -4.71 30.91
N PHE A 145 -49.87 -4.14 30.60
CA PHE A 145 -48.85 -3.75 31.58
C PHE A 145 -48.27 -2.35 31.28
N PRO A 146 -49.00 -1.25 31.55
CA PRO A 146 -48.55 0.12 31.26
C PRO A 146 -47.29 0.55 32.05
N HIS A 147 -46.85 -0.25 33.01
CA HIS A 147 -45.71 -0.02 33.91
C HIS A 147 -44.40 -0.68 33.44
N LEU A 148 -44.43 -1.48 32.36
CA LEU A 148 -43.25 -2.07 31.72
C LEU A 148 -42.77 -1.28 30.50
N LYS A 149 -43.16 0.00 30.37
CA LYS A 149 -42.49 0.88 29.42
C LYS A 149 -41.00 0.94 29.82
N PRO A 150 -40.05 0.54 28.96
CA PRO A 150 -38.66 0.92 29.20
C PRO A 150 -38.68 2.44 29.32
N LYS A 151 -38.28 2.96 30.49
CA LYS A 151 -38.13 4.42 30.68
C LYS A 151 -37.32 4.91 29.49
N GLU A 152 -37.96 5.68 28.61
CA GLU A 152 -37.26 6.41 27.56
C GLU A 152 -36.18 7.23 28.27
N LYS A 153 -34.93 6.75 28.20
CA LYS A 153 -33.79 7.54 28.66
C LYS A 153 -33.82 8.77 27.78
N LYS A 154 -34.14 9.93 28.37
CA LYS A 154 -34.01 11.23 27.70
C LYS A 154 -32.66 11.21 26.98
N PRO A 155 -32.61 11.44 25.65
CA PRO A 155 -31.34 11.41 24.93
C PRO A 155 -30.42 12.44 25.59
N PHE A 156 -29.29 11.97 26.11
CA PHE A 156 -28.31 12.82 26.75
C PHE A 156 -27.77 13.76 25.66
N ASN A 157 -28.01 15.07 25.76
CA ASN A 157 -27.53 16.03 24.76
C ASN A 157 -26.01 15.92 24.53
N GLY A 158 -25.25 15.45 25.53
CA GLY A 158 -23.82 15.15 25.42
C GLY A 158 -23.50 13.98 24.48
N GLU A 159 -24.31 12.93 24.44
CA GLU A 159 -24.10 11.80 23.51
C GLU A 159 -24.31 12.24 22.06
N LYS A 160 -25.37 13.02 21.80
CA LYS A 160 -25.60 13.64 20.48
C LYS A 160 -24.45 14.57 20.07
N PHE A 161 -23.92 15.34 21.01
CA PHE A 161 -22.79 16.24 20.77
C PHE A 161 -21.51 15.47 20.43
N ILE A 162 -21.20 14.41 21.18
CA ILE A 162 -20.03 13.55 20.93
C ILE A 162 -20.15 12.85 19.57
N ILE A 163 -21.30 12.23 19.27
CA ILE A 163 -21.50 11.54 17.99
C ILE A 163 -21.46 12.55 16.83
N SER A 164 -22.04 13.74 16.99
CA SER A 164 -21.96 14.78 15.95
C SER A 164 -20.54 15.27 15.72
N LEU A 165 -19.73 15.45 16.77
CA LEU A 165 -18.36 15.92 16.64
C LEU A 165 -17.47 14.84 16.01
N LEU A 166 -17.65 13.58 16.42
CA LEU A 166 -16.97 12.43 15.82
C LEU A 166 -17.36 12.27 14.34
N ALA A 167 -18.65 12.35 14.00
CA ALA A 167 -19.13 12.27 12.63
C ALA A 167 -18.59 13.41 11.76
N LEU A 168 -18.44 14.61 12.32
CA LEU A 168 -17.84 15.75 11.62
C LEU A 168 -16.35 15.51 11.32
N VAL A 169 -15.59 14.98 12.28
CA VAL A 169 -14.18 14.60 12.07
C VAL A 169 -14.04 13.53 10.99
N PHE A 170 -14.87 12.49 11.03
CA PHE A 170 -14.86 11.44 10.01
C PHE A 170 -15.27 11.97 8.62
N LEU A 171 -16.23 12.88 8.57
CA LEU A 171 -16.68 13.48 7.32
C LEU A 171 -15.63 14.42 6.72
N THR A 172 -14.96 15.25 7.52
CA THR A 172 -13.90 16.14 7.01
C THR A 172 -12.66 15.35 6.58
N ALA A 173 -12.19 14.41 7.41
CA ALA A 173 -11.07 13.54 7.07
C ALA A 173 -11.38 12.69 5.82
N GLY A 174 -12.58 12.14 5.76
CA GLY A 174 -13.03 11.37 4.62
C GLY A 174 -13.15 12.20 3.33
N LEU A 175 -13.67 13.43 3.38
CA LEU A 175 -13.77 14.30 2.20
C LEU A 175 -12.39 14.71 1.70
N ALA A 176 -11.44 14.98 2.60
CA ALA A 176 -10.05 15.23 2.23
C ALA A 176 -9.43 14.00 1.56
N ALA A 177 -9.65 12.79 2.11
CA ALA A 177 -9.19 11.54 1.50
C ALA A 177 -9.85 11.28 0.14
N ALA A 178 -11.14 11.60 -0.02
CA ALA A 178 -11.86 11.47 -1.29
C ALA A 178 -11.35 12.45 -2.35
N ALA A 179 -11.00 13.67 -1.97
CA ALA A 179 -10.37 14.64 -2.87
C ALA A 179 -8.99 14.16 -3.33
N LEU A 180 -8.17 13.64 -2.41
CA LEU A 180 -6.86 13.08 -2.72
C LEU A 180 -6.96 11.81 -3.59
N SER A 181 -7.91 10.92 -3.30
CA SER A 181 -8.21 9.73 -4.10
C SER A 181 -8.66 10.11 -5.52
N GLY A 182 -9.59 11.06 -5.63
CA GLY A 182 -10.08 11.56 -6.92
C GLY A 182 -8.95 12.19 -7.74
N PHE A 183 -8.08 12.98 -7.12
CA PHE A 183 -6.92 13.57 -7.78
C PHE A 183 -5.92 12.50 -8.26
N ALA A 184 -5.55 11.55 -7.39
CA ALA A 184 -4.63 10.47 -7.74
C ALA A 184 -5.17 9.64 -8.90
N ASN A 185 -6.46 9.27 -8.86
CA ASN A 185 -7.12 8.57 -9.96
C ASN A 185 -7.15 9.40 -11.24
N TYR A 186 -7.49 10.68 -11.17
CA TYR A 186 -7.49 11.55 -12.34
C TYR A 186 -6.14 11.54 -13.04
N GLN A 187 -5.05 11.71 -12.29
CA GLN A 187 -3.68 11.72 -12.82
C GLN A 187 -3.25 10.35 -13.38
N ALA A 188 -3.61 9.26 -12.70
CA ALA A 188 -3.27 7.91 -13.15
C ALA A 188 -3.97 7.54 -14.45
N PHE A 189 -5.26 7.83 -14.58
CA PHE A 189 -6.01 7.49 -15.77
C PHE A 189 -5.77 8.48 -16.91
N SER A 190 -5.51 9.76 -16.64
CA SER A 190 -5.14 10.72 -17.68
C SER A 190 -3.81 10.39 -18.33
N SER A 191 -2.80 10.03 -17.52
CA SER A 191 -1.46 9.63 -18.02
C SER A 191 -1.44 8.29 -18.76
N SER A 192 -2.51 7.48 -18.65
CA SER A 192 -2.62 6.22 -19.40
C SER A 192 -2.87 6.40 -20.89
N VAL A 193 -3.24 7.61 -21.33
CA VAL A 193 -3.56 7.92 -22.73
C VAL A 193 -2.76 9.12 -23.21
N ALA A 194 -2.07 8.96 -24.35
CA ALA A 194 -1.19 9.98 -24.91
C ALA A 194 -1.93 11.16 -25.58
N ASP A 195 -3.17 10.94 -26.04
CA ASP A 195 -3.98 11.99 -26.69
C ASP A 195 -4.53 12.97 -25.63
N PRO A 196 -4.24 14.28 -25.71
CA PRO A 196 -4.67 15.27 -24.73
C PRO A 196 -6.19 15.32 -24.50
N LEU A 197 -7.00 15.18 -25.54
CA LEU A 197 -8.46 15.23 -25.40
C LEU A 197 -9.00 13.97 -24.72
N GLN A 198 -8.42 12.81 -25.04
CA GLN A 198 -8.80 11.55 -24.42
C GLN A 198 -8.28 11.45 -22.98
N SER A 199 -7.09 11.97 -22.69
CA SER A 199 -6.50 12.00 -21.34
C SER A 199 -7.43 12.68 -20.33
N GLY A 200 -8.08 13.78 -20.73
CA GLY A 200 -9.04 14.46 -19.87
C GLY A 200 -10.27 13.60 -19.58
N ILE A 201 -10.79 12.90 -20.59
CA ILE A 201 -11.96 12.02 -20.46
C ILE A 201 -11.63 10.82 -19.57
N TRP A 202 -10.49 10.16 -19.79
CA TRP A 202 -10.02 9.04 -18.99
C TRP A 202 -9.67 9.47 -17.55
N GLY A 203 -9.12 10.66 -17.34
CA GLY A 203 -8.95 11.20 -15.98
C GLY A 203 -10.28 11.28 -15.22
N TRP A 204 -11.34 11.79 -15.87
CA TRP A 204 -12.66 11.88 -15.25
C TRP A 204 -13.30 10.52 -14.98
N THR A 205 -13.03 9.47 -15.76
CA THR A 205 -13.54 8.12 -15.45
C THR A 205 -12.96 7.60 -14.14
N GLY A 206 -11.69 7.91 -13.83
CA GLY A 206 -11.07 7.63 -12.53
C GLY A 206 -11.77 8.34 -11.37
N VAL A 207 -12.10 9.62 -11.53
CA VAL A 207 -12.85 10.39 -10.53
C VAL A 207 -14.25 9.80 -10.31
N ILE A 208 -14.93 9.42 -11.39
CA ILE A 208 -16.26 8.80 -11.33
C ILE A 208 -16.19 7.47 -10.57
N ALA A 209 -15.14 6.66 -10.76
CA ALA A 209 -14.97 5.41 -10.03
C ALA A 209 -14.86 5.63 -8.51
N ALA A 210 -14.09 6.63 -8.07
CA ALA A 210 -13.99 7.03 -6.67
C ALA A 210 -15.34 7.53 -6.10
N VAL A 211 -16.10 8.30 -6.88
CA VAL A 211 -17.45 8.76 -6.50
C VAL A 211 -18.43 7.60 -6.38
N ILE A 212 -18.37 6.61 -7.28
CA ILE A 212 -19.22 5.41 -7.23
C ILE A 212 -18.89 4.55 -6.01
N SER A 213 -17.60 4.43 -5.65
CA SER A 213 -17.16 3.77 -4.41
C SER A 213 -17.79 4.43 -3.19
N PHE A 214 -17.55 5.73 -3.02
CA PHE A 214 -18.09 6.54 -1.92
C PHE A 214 -19.64 6.50 -1.85
N GLY A 215 -20.30 6.76 -2.97
CA GLY A 215 -21.76 6.73 -3.06
C GLY A 215 -22.31 5.34 -2.72
N GLY A 216 -21.68 4.29 -3.26
CA GLY A 216 -22.06 2.90 -3.04
C GLY A 216 -22.00 2.50 -1.55
N PHE A 217 -20.92 2.83 -0.84
CA PHE A 217 -20.82 2.57 0.60
C PHE A 217 -21.85 3.38 1.41
N THR A 218 -22.09 4.63 1.02
CA THR A 218 -23.13 5.47 1.65
C THR A 218 -24.52 4.84 1.50
N PHE A 219 -24.86 4.38 0.30
CA PHE A 219 -26.13 3.68 0.05
C PHE A 219 -26.19 2.34 0.78
N PHE A 220 -25.09 1.58 0.84
CA PHE A 220 -25.01 0.34 1.62
C PHE A 220 -25.40 0.61 3.08
N TYR A 221 -24.69 1.53 3.75
CA TYR A 221 -24.95 1.86 5.15
C TYR A 221 -26.36 2.40 5.39
N TRP A 222 -26.85 3.25 4.49
CA TRP A 222 -28.21 3.79 4.56
C TRP A 222 -29.27 2.69 4.44
N HIS A 223 -29.12 1.76 3.50
CA HIS A 223 -30.06 0.66 3.31
C HIS A 223 -29.98 -0.37 4.43
N THR A 224 -28.79 -0.70 4.94
CA THR A 224 -28.64 -1.58 6.09
C THR A 224 -29.23 -0.98 7.36
N ALA A 225 -29.07 0.34 7.58
CA ALA A 225 -29.67 1.03 8.72
C ALA A 225 -31.21 1.04 8.68
N ASN A 226 -31.80 0.94 7.47
CA ASN A 226 -33.24 0.87 7.26
C ASN A 226 -33.77 -0.58 7.08
N HIS A 227 -32.99 -1.60 7.44
CA HIS A 227 -33.32 -3.02 7.28
C HIS A 227 -33.62 -3.48 5.84
N ARG A 228 -33.15 -2.74 4.83
CA ARG A 228 -33.31 -3.01 3.40
C ARG A 228 -32.09 -3.76 2.83
N MET A 229 -31.89 -5.00 3.28
CA MET A 229 -30.65 -5.75 3.00
C MET A 229 -30.45 -6.09 1.51
N LYS A 230 -31.52 -6.28 0.73
CA LYS A 230 -31.42 -6.57 -0.71
C LYS A 230 -30.86 -5.38 -1.48
N GLU A 231 -31.33 -4.18 -1.17
CA GLU A 231 -30.83 -2.95 -1.77
C GLU A 231 -29.43 -2.61 -1.26
N GLY A 232 -29.14 -2.89 0.02
CA GLY A 232 -27.79 -2.78 0.58
C GLY A 232 -26.77 -3.62 -0.19
N TRP A 233 -27.03 -4.91 -0.39
CA TRP A 233 -26.11 -5.79 -1.13
C TRP A 233 -25.87 -5.34 -2.58
N ARG A 234 -26.88 -4.79 -3.25
CA ARG A 234 -26.71 -4.23 -4.61
C ARG A 234 -25.80 -3.02 -4.60
N ALA A 235 -25.99 -2.10 -3.65
CA ALA A 235 -25.13 -0.93 -3.48
C ALA A 235 -23.68 -1.33 -3.15
N LEU A 236 -23.49 -2.38 -2.34
CA LEU A 236 -22.17 -2.88 -1.99
C LEU A 236 -21.40 -3.41 -3.21
N ILE A 237 -22.06 -4.11 -4.14
CA ILE A 237 -21.40 -4.60 -5.36
C ILE A 237 -20.85 -3.43 -6.20
N PHE A 238 -21.65 -2.37 -6.38
CA PHE A 238 -21.19 -1.17 -7.09
C PHE A 238 -20.08 -0.45 -6.32
N ALA A 239 -20.18 -0.40 -4.98
CA ALA A 239 -19.16 0.18 -4.13
C ALA A 239 -17.81 -0.52 -4.30
N LEU A 240 -17.80 -1.86 -4.26
CA LEU A 240 -16.59 -2.67 -4.42
C LEU A 240 -15.98 -2.56 -5.82
N ALA A 241 -16.80 -2.44 -6.87
CA ALA A 241 -16.31 -2.20 -8.23
C ALA A 241 -15.63 -0.83 -8.36
N GLY A 242 -16.22 0.22 -7.77
CA GLY A 242 -15.60 1.54 -7.69
C GLY A 242 -14.29 1.51 -6.89
N MET A 243 -14.31 0.84 -5.73
CA MET A 243 -13.17 0.67 -4.83
C MET A 243 -11.98 0.01 -5.54
N GLY A 244 -12.20 -1.11 -6.24
CA GLY A 244 -11.13 -1.80 -6.96
C GLY A 244 -10.50 -0.92 -8.04
N THR A 245 -11.32 -0.18 -8.79
CA THR A 245 -10.83 0.75 -9.83
C THR A 245 -10.04 1.91 -9.22
N SER A 246 -10.49 2.45 -8.09
CA SER A 246 -9.84 3.54 -7.37
C SER A 246 -8.49 3.13 -6.76
N ILE A 247 -8.41 1.91 -6.23
CA ILE A 247 -7.16 1.36 -5.69
C ILE A 247 -6.13 1.21 -6.81
N ILE A 248 -6.52 0.63 -7.94
CA ILE A 248 -5.62 0.45 -9.09
C ILE A 248 -5.10 1.80 -9.61
N GLY A 249 -5.97 2.81 -9.72
CA GLY A 249 -5.54 4.13 -10.16
C GLY A 249 -4.59 4.79 -9.16
N THR A 250 -4.90 4.76 -7.87
CA THR A 250 -4.02 5.31 -6.82
C THR A 250 -2.67 4.59 -6.76
N GLU A 251 -2.65 3.27 -6.90
CA GLU A 251 -1.42 2.48 -6.97
C GLU A 251 -0.55 2.89 -8.16
N ARG A 252 -1.16 3.02 -9.35
CA ARG A 252 -0.44 3.49 -10.55
C ARG A 252 0.13 4.89 -10.38
N PHE A 253 -0.62 5.79 -9.75
CA PHE A 253 -0.14 7.15 -9.47
C PHE A 253 1.10 7.13 -8.56
N ILE A 254 1.06 6.35 -7.47
CA ILE A 254 2.18 6.22 -6.55
C ILE A 254 3.39 5.60 -7.26
N ALA A 255 3.17 4.55 -8.05
CA ALA A 255 4.23 3.91 -8.82
C ALA A 255 4.88 4.89 -9.81
N ALA A 256 4.08 5.65 -10.56
CA ALA A 256 4.56 6.64 -11.51
C ALA A 256 5.37 7.77 -10.82
N ASN A 257 4.93 8.22 -9.64
CA ASN A 257 5.69 9.22 -8.87
C ASN A 257 7.00 8.65 -8.33
N ASN A 258 7.03 7.39 -7.91
CA ASN A 258 8.24 6.74 -7.45
C ASN A 258 9.25 6.58 -8.60
N THR A 259 8.78 6.22 -9.81
CA THR A 259 9.65 6.17 -10.99
C THR A 259 10.15 7.55 -11.40
N ALA A 260 9.30 8.58 -11.36
CA ALA A 260 9.71 9.95 -11.67
C ALA A 260 10.75 10.47 -10.67
N ALA A 261 10.56 10.21 -9.38
CA ALA A 261 11.53 10.55 -8.35
C ALA A 261 12.87 9.81 -8.55
N ALA A 262 12.84 8.53 -8.92
CA ALA A 262 14.04 7.78 -9.23
C ALA A 262 14.78 8.34 -10.46
N GLU A 263 14.04 8.73 -11.51
CA GLU A 263 14.63 9.39 -12.69
C GLU A 263 15.25 10.75 -12.36
N GLU A 264 14.61 11.54 -11.48
CA GLU A 264 15.16 12.81 -11.00
C GLU A 264 16.47 12.61 -10.24
N VAL A 265 16.57 11.57 -9.41
CA VAL A 265 17.81 11.19 -8.72
C VAL A 265 18.90 10.82 -9.73
N VAL A 266 18.58 9.99 -10.74
CA VAL A 266 19.55 9.60 -11.78
C VAL A 266 19.99 10.81 -12.61
N ARG A 267 19.09 11.73 -12.94
CA ARG A 267 19.43 12.98 -13.65
C ARG A 267 20.30 13.90 -12.79
N ALA A 268 20.00 14.03 -11.50
CA ALA A 268 20.81 14.81 -10.58
C ALA A 268 22.22 14.22 -10.44
N ASP A 269 22.34 12.89 -10.34
CA ASP A 269 23.64 12.19 -10.28
C ASP A 269 24.42 12.32 -11.59
N ALA A 270 23.76 12.21 -12.75
CA ALA A 270 24.36 12.45 -14.05
C ALA A 270 24.91 13.89 -14.14
N ASN A 271 24.12 14.90 -13.75
CA ASN A 271 24.55 16.30 -13.73
C ASN A 271 25.73 16.53 -12.77
N ARG A 272 25.70 15.88 -11.60
CA ARG A 272 26.79 15.90 -10.64
C ARG A 272 28.09 15.36 -11.24
N SER A 273 28.04 14.19 -11.89
CA SER A 273 29.23 13.59 -12.52
C SER A 273 29.83 14.49 -13.62
N VAL A 274 28.97 15.19 -14.36
CA VAL A 274 29.40 16.16 -15.38
C VAL A 274 30.11 17.35 -14.71
N LEU A 275 29.53 17.94 -13.66
CA LEU A 275 30.15 19.05 -12.92
C LEU A 275 31.49 18.65 -12.30
N GLU A 276 31.58 17.47 -11.68
CA GLU A 276 32.83 16.94 -11.13
C GLU A 276 33.91 16.75 -12.22
N SER A 277 33.52 16.27 -13.41
CA SER A 277 34.44 16.13 -14.54
C SER A 277 34.96 17.48 -15.06
N GLN A 278 34.09 18.50 -15.12
CA GLN A 278 34.47 19.86 -15.53
C GLN A 278 35.41 20.51 -14.52
N ILE A 279 35.13 20.35 -13.22
CA ILE A 279 36.01 20.85 -12.15
C ILE A 279 37.38 20.18 -12.24
N ALA A 280 37.44 18.86 -12.47
CA ALA A 280 38.69 18.15 -12.64
C ALA A 280 39.48 18.67 -13.86
N ASP A 281 38.81 18.97 -14.96
CA ASP A 281 39.47 19.53 -16.14
C ASP A 281 39.99 20.95 -15.91
N TRP A 282 39.19 21.83 -15.28
CA TRP A 282 39.63 23.18 -14.92
C TRP A 282 40.79 23.17 -13.93
N ARG A 283 40.84 22.21 -13.01
CA ARG A 283 41.99 22.02 -12.11
C ARG A 283 43.26 21.62 -12.88
N ARG A 284 43.18 20.72 -13.86
CA ARG A 284 44.33 20.39 -14.72
C ARG A 284 44.79 21.61 -15.54
N GLN A 285 43.85 22.41 -16.05
CA GLN A 285 44.19 23.65 -16.76
C GLN A 285 44.87 24.66 -15.83
N LEU A 286 44.43 24.74 -14.57
CA LEU A 286 45.03 25.59 -13.54
C LEU A 286 46.48 25.16 -13.20
N GLU A 287 46.74 23.85 -13.11
CA GLU A 287 48.09 23.29 -12.87
C GLU A 287 49.08 23.64 -13.99
N GLY A 288 48.59 23.85 -15.22
CA GLY A 288 49.41 24.30 -16.34
C GLY A 288 49.84 25.78 -16.29
N ILE A 289 49.28 26.57 -15.36
CA ILE A 289 49.63 27.97 -15.16
C ILE A 289 50.63 28.08 -14.01
N PRO A 290 51.80 28.74 -14.18
CA PRO A 290 52.78 28.89 -13.11
C PRO A 290 52.17 29.53 -11.85
N PRO A 291 52.46 29.01 -10.65
CA PRO A 291 51.89 29.54 -9.41
C PRO A 291 52.39 30.95 -9.07
N GLU A 292 53.54 31.34 -9.64
CA GLU A 292 54.27 32.59 -9.46
C GLU A 292 53.66 33.77 -10.24
N THR A 293 52.52 33.58 -10.94
CA THR A 293 51.85 34.68 -11.66
C THR A 293 51.43 35.78 -10.69
N ARG A 294 51.83 37.02 -11.00
CA ARG A 294 51.43 38.22 -10.23
C ARG A 294 49.92 38.44 -10.34
N SER A 295 49.31 39.08 -9.34
CA SER A 295 47.87 39.37 -9.35
C SER A 295 47.47 40.23 -10.55
N VAL A 296 46.25 40.01 -11.05
CA VAL A 296 45.68 40.77 -12.19
C VAL A 296 45.72 42.27 -11.89
N GLU A 297 45.27 42.69 -10.71
CA GLU A 297 45.25 44.09 -10.27
C GLU A 297 46.65 44.72 -10.24
N GLY A 298 47.67 43.96 -9.81
CA GLY A 298 49.05 44.43 -9.76
C GLY A 298 49.67 44.58 -11.16
N LEU A 299 49.34 43.67 -12.08
CA LEU A 299 49.80 43.71 -13.46
C LEU A 299 49.09 44.81 -14.28
N GLU A 300 47.79 45.02 -14.08
CA GLU A 300 47.06 46.12 -14.71
C GLU A 300 47.56 47.48 -14.25
N ALA A 301 47.82 47.66 -12.94
CA ALA A 301 48.41 48.87 -12.41
C ALA A 301 49.80 49.13 -13.02
N TYR A 302 50.66 48.10 -13.09
CA TYR A 302 51.98 48.22 -13.72
C TYR A 302 51.89 48.60 -15.21
N LEU A 303 51.05 47.92 -15.97
CA LEU A 303 50.87 48.19 -17.40
C LEU A 303 50.34 49.61 -17.65
N SER A 304 49.35 50.06 -16.86
CA SER A 304 48.81 51.43 -16.96
C SER A 304 49.87 52.50 -16.71
N GLU A 305 50.79 52.26 -15.77
CA GLU A 305 51.87 53.20 -15.44
C GLU A 305 52.94 53.21 -16.54
N VAL A 306 53.26 52.03 -17.12
CA VAL A 306 54.20 51.91 -18.24
C VAL A 306 53.65 52.56 -19.51
N GLU A 307 52.34 52.43 -19.77
CA GLU A 307 51.63 53.11 -20.86
C GLU A 307 51.62 54.63 -20.65
N ARG A 308 51.33 55.11 -19.43
CA ARG A 308 51.37 56.52 -19.06
C ARG A 308 52.74 57.15 -19.29
N VAL A 309 53.81 56.40 -19.02
CA VAL A 309 55.21 56.84 -19.19
C VAL A 309 55.73 56.58 -20.62
N GLY A 310 54.94 55.92 -21.48
CA GLY A 310 55.26 55.71 -22.90
C GLY A 310 56.35 54.68 -23.20
N ARG A 311 56.60 53.71 -22.29
CA ARG A 311 57.68 52.71 -22.42
C ARG A 311 57.19 51.35 -22.95
N THR A 312 56.29 51.36 -23.92
CA THR A 312 55.59 50.16 -24.41
C THR A 312 56.44 49.24 -25.29
N GLU A 313 57.59 49.70 -25.79
CA GLU A 313 58.46 48.86 -26.65
C GLU A 313 59.44 47.98 -25.85
N GLN A 314 59.51 48.15 -24.53
CA GLN A 314 60.47 47.44 -23.70
C GLN A 314 60.02 46.00 -23.45
N LYS A 315 60.98 45.06 -23.44
CA LYS A 315 60.72 43.64 -23.13
C LYS A 315 59.88 43.41 -21.85
N PRO A 316 60.13 44.12 -20.72
CA PRO A 316 59.33 43.96 -19.51
C PRO A 316 57.84 44.26 -19.68
N TYR A 317 57.47 45.15 -20.61
CA TYR A 317 56.07 45.45 -20.90
C TYR A 317 55.38 44.28 -21.60
N ARG A 318 56.03 43.68 -22.61
CA ARG A 318 55.52 42.48 -23.30
C ARG A 318 55.41 41.27 -22.38
N ASP A 319 56.39 41.09 -21.50
CA ASP A 319 56.38 40.00 -20.52
C ASP A 319 55.21 40.20 -19.52
N ALA A 320 55.00 41.42 -19.03
CA ALA A 320 53.87 41.75 -18.16
C ALA A 320 52.50 41.59 -18.83
N GLN A 321 52.37 41.85 -20.14
CA GLN A 321 51.13 41.57 -20.88
C GLN A 321 50.84 40.07 -21.00
N ASN A 322 51.87 39.24 -21.22
CA ASN A 322 51.72 37.79 -21.25
C ASN A 322 51.36 37.24 -19.86
N GLU A 323 52.02 37.72 -18.81
CA GLU A 323 51.68 37.38 -17.43
C GLU A 323 50.24 37.80 -17.06
N LEU A 324 49.79 38.97 -17.52
CA LEU A 324 48.41 39.43 -17.30
C LEU A 324 47.40 38.49 -17.95
N GLY A 325 47.67 38.03 -19.17
CA GLY A 325 46.82 37.06 -19.86
C GLY A 325 46.73 35.72 -19.12
N LEU A 326 47.82 35.26 -18.51
CA LEU A 326 47.83 34.05 -17.69
C LEU A 326 47.10 34.27 -16.35
N ALA A 327 47.32 35.41 -15.69
CA ALA A 327 46.66 35.76 -14.43
C ALA A 327 45.14 35.86 -14.60
N LYS A 328 44.64 36.48 -15.67
CA LYS A 328 43.20 36.55 -15.97
C LYS A 328 42.58 35.18 -16.20
N ARG A 329 43.26 34.29 -16.92
CA ARG A 329 42.78 32.90 -17.12
C ARG A 329 42.76 32.12 -15.81
N ARG A 330 43.75 32.32 -14.95
CA ARG A 330 43.79 31.70 -13.63
C ARG A 330 42.60 32.13 -12.78
N ASP A 331 42.35 33.43 -12.67
CA ASP A 331 41.21 33.96 -11.91
C ASP A 331 39.87 33.47 -12.48
N GLU A 332 39.72 33.43 -13.81
CA GLU A 332 38.52 32.91 -14.47
C GLU A 332 38.28 31.42 -14.17
N LEU A 333 39.33 30.59 -14.25
CA LEU A 333 39.25 29.16 -13.92
C LEU A 333 38.93 28.94 -12.45
N GLN A 334 39.53 29.74 -11.57
CA GLN A 334 39.29 29.65 -10.14
C GLN A 334 37.86 30.05 -9.78
N ALA A 335 37.33 31.11 -10.38
CA ALA A 335 35.93 31.51 -10.24
C ALA A 335 34.96 30.43 -10.76
N LYS A 336 35.27 29.78 -11.89
CA LYS A 336 34.48 28.65 -12.43
C LYS A 336 34.46 27.46 -11.47
N ILE A 337 35.62 27.11 -10.91
CA ILE A 337 35.74 26.02 -9.93
C ILE A 337 34.95 26.36 -8.66
N GLU A 338 35.05 27.58 -8.14
CA GLU A 338 34.31 28.01 -6.94
C GLU A 338 32.79 28.00 -7.18
N ALA A 339 32.32 28.51 -8.32
CA ALA A 339 30.91 28.50 -8.68
C ALA A 339 30.36 27.07 -8.83
N ALA A 340 31.08 26.18 -9.52
CA ALA A 340 30.65 24.80 -9.69
C ALA A 340 30.72 23.99 -8.39
N ASN A 341 31.70 24.26 -7.51
CA ASN A 341 31.70 23.68 -6.16
C ASN A 341 30.52 24.18 -5.32
N ALA A 342 30.14 25.46 -5.44
CA ALA A 342 28.96 25.99 -4.76
C ALA A 342 27.68 25.35 -5.30
N GLU A 343 27.58 25.09 -6.60
CA GLU A 343 26.48 24.35 -7.21
C GLU A 343 26.43 22.89 -6.75
N LEU A 344 27.58 22.21 -6.63
CA LEU A 344 27.68 20.86 -6.06
C LEU A 344 27.29 20.82 -4.58
N LEU A 345 27.65 21.84 -3.80
CA LEU A 345 27.26 21.96 -2.39
C LEU A 345 25.78 22.31 -2.24
N GLY A 346 25.22 23.12 -3.12
CA GLY A 346 23.80 23.49 -3.16
C GLY A 346 22.89 22.40 -3.73
N SER A 347 23.39 21.56 -4.63
CA SER A 347 22.71 20.34 -5.13
C SER A 347 22.95 19.13 -4.22
N GLY A 348 23.95 19.21 -3.33
CA GLY A 348 24.35 18.19 -2.37
C GLY A 348 23.54 18.18 -1.07
N GLU A 349 22.28 18.63 -1.08
CA GLU A 349 21.40 18.36 0.05
C GLU A 349 20.96 16.89 0.01
N GLY A 350 21.57 16.08 0.87
CA GLY A 350 21.20 14.68 1.14
C GLY A 350 19.77 14.46 1.63
N ASN A 351 18.87 15.44 1.48
CA ASN A 351 17.45 15.35 1.75
C ASN A 351 16.68 14.60 0.66
N ILE A 352 17.07 14.69 -0.61
CA ILE A 352 16.29 14.04 -1.68
C ILE A 352 16.45 12.51 -1.61
N LEU A 353 17.66 12.03 -1.32
CA LEU A 353 17.95 10.60 -1.16
C LEU A 353 17.34 10.03 0.13
N THR A 354 17.33 10.79 1.23
CA THR A 354 16.73 10.34 2.50
C THR A 354 15.19 10.44 2.50
N GLU A 355 14.58 11.41 1.82
CA GLU A 355 13.12 11.47 1.61
C GLU A 355 12.63 10.38 0.65
N ALA A 356 13.39 10.08 -0.42
CA ALA A 356 13.05 8.96 -1.31
C ALA A 356 13.15 7.61 -0.57
N GLN A 357 14.15 7.45 0.29
CA GLN A 357 14.39 6.21 1.05
C GLN A 357 13.48 6.03 2.29
N THR A 358 12.79 7.08 2.75
CA THR A 358 11.76 6.96 3.80
C THR A 358 10.37 6.63 3.24
N ARG A 359 10.14 6.78 1.92
CA ARG A 359 8.87 6.43 1.26
C ARG A 359 8.72 4.93 0.96
N THR A 360 9.76 4.13 1.12
CA THR A 360 9.81 2.71 0.70
C THR A 360 9.30 1.69 1.73
N ASN A 361 8.98 2.09 2.96
CA ASN A 361 8.63 1.12 4.01
C ASN A 361 7.20 0.54 3.91
N LEU A 362 6.32 1.11 3.09
CA LEU A 362 4.97 0.59 2.89
C LEU A 362 4.69 0.33 1.40
N PRO A 363 4.17 -0.85 1.04
CA PRO A 363 3.74 -1.11 -0.32
C PRO A 363 2.68 -0.10 -0.80
N SER A 364 2.79 0.34 -2.05
CA SER A 364 1.86 1.30 -2.67
C SER A 364 0.40 0.85 -2.60
N TRP A 365 0.15 -0.45 -2.79
CA TRP A 365 -1.19 -1.04 -2.69
C TRP A 365 -1.79 -0.90 -1.28
N PHE A 366 -0.97 -0.96 -0.23
CA PHE A 366 -1.43 -0.80 1.15
C PHE A 366 -1.88 0.63 1.40
N PHE A 367 -1.11 1.61 0.93
CA PHE A 367 -1.46 3.02 1.05
C PHE A 367 -2.72 3.37 0.25
N ALA A 368 -2.85 2.83 -0.98
CA ALA A 368 -4.03 2.97 -1.81
C ALA A 368 -5.27 2.37 -1.11
N LEU A 369 -5.14 1.19 -0.51
CA LEU A 369 -6.22 0.54 0.24
C LEU A 369 -6.63 1.34 1.47
N MET A 370 -5.67 1.84 2.25
CA MET A 370 -5.93 2.66 3.43
C MET A 370 -6.62 3.98 3.06
N LEU A 371 -6.13 4.64 2.02
CA LEU A 371 -6.69 5.91 1.54
C LEU A 371 -8.13 5.71 1.02
N GLU A 372 -8.38 4.63 0.28
CA GLU A 372 -9.71 4.27 -0.19
C GLU A 372 -10.64 3.88 0.96
N ALA A 373 -10.17 3.14 1.97
CA ALA A 373 -10.94 2.79 3.15
C ALA A 373 -11.35 4.02 3.96
N PHE A 374 -10.44 4.97 4.19
CA PHE A 374 -10.79 6.22 4.89
C PHE A 374 -11.68 7.14 4.04
N SER A 375 -11.42 7.22 2.74
CA SER A 375 -12.20 7.98 1.77
C SER A 375 -13.63 7.48 1.68
N SER A 376 -13.85 6.17 1.58
CA SER A 376 -15.17 5.57 1.37
C SER A 376 -15.91 5.26 2.68
N GLN A 377 -15.26 4.63 3.66
CA GLN A 377 -15.92 4.23 4.91
C GLN A 377 -16.08 5.41 5.86
N GLY A 378 -15.04 6.24 6.01
CA GLY A 378 -15.04 7.37 6.96
C GLY A 378 -16.11 8.40 6.61
N THR A 379 -16.17 8.80 5.35
CA THR A 379 -17.22 9.72 4.86
C THR A 379 -18.62 9.11 4.97
N SER A 380 -18.82 7.87 4.53
CA SER A 380 -20.14 7.25 4.52
C SER A 380 -20.69 7.03 5.91
N ILE A 381 -19.86 6.59 6.87
CA ILE A 381 -20.25 6.45 8.28
C ILE A 381 -20.58 7.81 8.88
N GLY A 382 -19.73 8.82 8.67
CA GLY A 382 -19.97 10.18 9.17
C GLY A 382 -21.26 10.78 8.62
N LEU A 383 -21.50 10.65 7.31
CA LEU A 383 -22.69 11.17 6.65
C LEU A 383 -23.97 10.45 7.10
N VAL A 384 -23.95 9.11 7.15
CA VAL A 384 -25.10 8.31 7.60
C VAL A 384 -25.38 8.55 9.09
N ALA A 385 -24.35 8.68 9.93
CA ALA A 385 -24.52 9.01 11.35
C ALA A 385 -25.22 10.37 11.54
N LEU A 386 -24.82 11.40 10.79
CA LEU A 386 -25.48 12.70 10.80
C LEU A 386 -26.93 12.60 10.29
N LEU A 387 -27.16 11.88 9.19
CA LEU A 387 -28.51 11.67 8.66
C LEU A 387 -29.42 10.92 9.63
N ILE A 388 -28.92 9.95 10.39
CA ILE A 388 -29.72 9.23 11.40
C ILE A 388 -29.98 10.12 12.62
N LEU A 389 -28.96 10.86 13.09
CA LEU A 389 -29.06 11.76 14.24
C LEU A 389 -30.06 12.90 14.02
N TYR A 390 -30.07 13.47 12.82
CA TYR A 390 -30.88 14.65 12.48
C TYR A 390 -32.11 14.32 11.62
N GLY A 391 -32.18 13.13 11.02
CA GLY A 391 -33.27 12.71 10.10
C GLY A 391 -34.52 12.12 10.77
N ARG A 392 -34.55 11.97 12.10
CA ARG A 392 -35.76 11.51 12.84
C ARG A 392 -36.29 12.56 13.82
N ARG A 393 -37.16 13.44 13.32
CA ARG A 393 -38.49 13.77 13.89
C ARG A 393 -39.25 14.77 13.00
N LYS A 394 -40.03 14.24 12.06
CA LYS A 394 -41.36 14.77 11.71
C LYS A 394 -42.33 13.59 11.60
N GLN A 395 -42.71 13.09 12.76
CA GLN A 395 -44.07 12.61 12.97
C GLN A 395 -44.66 13.52 14.04
N ALA A 396 -45.24 14.62 13.56
CA ALA A 396 -46.25 15.43 14.20
C ALA A 396 -47.04 16.09 13.07
#